data_AF-A0A8J3I1H8-F1
#
_entry.id   AF-A0A8J3I1H8-F1
#
_cell.length_a   1.000
_cell.length_b   1.000
_cell.length_c   1.000
_cell.angle_alpha   90.00
_cell.angle_beta   90.00
_cell.angle_gamma   90.00
#
_symmetry.space_group_name_H-M   'P 1'
#
loop_
_entity.id
_entity.type
_entity.pdbx_description
1 polymer ?
#
loop_
_entity_poly.entity_id
_entity_poly.type
_entity_poly.pdbx_seq_one_letter_code
_entity_poly.pdbx_strand_id
1 'polypeptide(L)'
;MTGAPGDQYEHLRANAAAQKQMTVDRLSKAISQLETEGRPVTTFTIKEVSGLDYMTYYRNREAFQLFQEHSTHLRKEREQAQAKQKTARRGSSRKMRKSQAAFHAIKVAPRDPLLDYKRPRLIELLHEARAERDEAKRQRRTERVEFEQRAQAELADVERRYHKLLQEHMNCGVKIARLEAELAEFRQFMERYRSSLQREEQGS
;
A
#
# COMPACT_ATOMS: atom_id res chain seq x y z
N MET A 1 0.91 -23.54 -22.65
CA MET A 1 -0.24 -22.80 -22.09
C MET A 1 0.28 -21.88 -21.00
N THR A 2 0.54 -20.62 -21.34
CA THR A 2 1.07 -19.61 -20.43
C THR A 2 -0.08 -19.02 -19.62
N GLY A 3 -0.34 -19.56 -18.42
CA GLY A 3 -1.20 -18.88 -17.45
C GLY A 3 -0.52 -17.57 -17.08
N ALA A 4 -1.16 -16.44 -17.40
CA ALA A 4 -0.73 -15.14 -16.91
C ALA A 4 -0.58 -15.23 -15.38
N PRO A 5 0.50 -14.71 -14.77
CA PRO A 5 0.63 -14.70 -13.32
C PRO A 5 -0.58 -13.95 -12.76
N GLY A 6 -1.51 -14.71 -12.18
CA GLY A 6 -2.72 -14.18 -11.58
C GLY A 6 -2.32 -13.05 -10.64
N ASP A 7 -3.01 -11.93 -10.77
CA ASP A 7 -2.68 -10.68 -10.10
C ASP A 7 -2.73 -10.91 -8.59
N GLN A 8 -1.58 -11.22 -7.98
CA GLN A 8 -1.45 -11.75 -6.61
C GLN A 8 -2.07 -10.82 -5.55
N TYR A 9 -2.43 -9.59 -5.92
CA TYR A 9 -3.02 -8.57 -5.06
C TYR A 9 -4.48 -8.25 -5.39
N GLU A 10 -5.17 -9.09 -6.17
CA GLU A 10 -6.58 -8.88 -6.51
C GLU A 10 -7.46 -8.75 -5.26
N HIS A 11 -7.26 -9.63 -4.27
CA HIS A 11 -7.97 -9.59 -2.99
C HIS A 11 -7.70 -8.30 -2.18
N LEU A 12 -6.47 -7.76 -2.24
CA LEU A 12 -6.15 -6.49 -1.58
C LEU A 12 -6.82 -5.29 -2.27
N ARG A 13 -6.86 -5.29 -3.61
CA ARG A 13 -7.57 -4.24 -4.38
C ARG A 13 -9.08 -4.30 -4.14
N ALA A 14 -9.66 -5.50 -4.10
CA ALA A 14 -11.06 -5.69 -3.77
C ALA A 14 -11.39 -5.19 -2.35
N ASN A 15 -10.57 -5.51 -1.35
CA ASN A 15 -10.74 -5.02 0.01
C ASN A 15 -10.60 -3.48 0.09
N ALA A 16 -9.58 -2.91 -0.55
CA ALA A 16 -9.41 -1.46 -0.61
C ALA A 16 -10.59 -0.75 -1.30
N ALA A 17 -11.15 -1.33 -2.36
CA ALA A 17 -12.35 -0.83 -3.03
C ALA A 17 -13.59 -0.90 -2.11
N ALA A 18 -13.78 -2.03 -1.42
CA ALA A 18 -14.87 -2.20 -0.46
C ALA A 18 -14.80 -1.18 0.69
N GLN A 19 -13.60 -0.92 1.23
CA GLN A 19 -13.40 0.09 2.27
C GLN A 19 -13.70 1.51 1.79
N LYS A 20 -13.32 1.83 0.54
CA LYS A 20 -13.67 3.11 -0.10
C LYS A 20 -15.18 3.26 -0.21
N GLN A 21 -15.87 2.24 -0.71
CA GLN A 21 -17.33 2.27 -0.87
C GLN A 21 -18.04 2.41 0.48
N MET A 22 -17.63 1.64 1.49
CA MET A 22 -18.16 1.77 2.85
C MET A 22 -18.02 3.20 3.40
N THR A 23 -16.91 3.88 3.09
CA THR A 23 -16.70 5.27 3.51
C THR A 23 -17.69 6.21 2.81
N VAL A 24 -17.91 6.01 1.51
CA VAL A 24 -18.90 6.78 0.71
C VAL A 24 -20.31 6.56 1.26
N ASP A 25 -20.71 5.31 1.48
CA ASP A 25 -22.04 4.95 1.97
C ASP A 25 -22.32 5.54 3.35
N ARG A 26 -21.33 5.46 4.25
CA ARG A 26 -21.44 6.02 5.61
C ARG A 26 -21.53 7.54 5.58
N LEU A 27 -20.76 8.21 4.72
CA LEU A 27 -20.82 9.64 4.53
C LEU A 27 -22.17 10.09 3.94
N SER A 28 -22.66 9.36 2.92
CA SER A 28 -23.96 9.62 2.29
C SER A 28 -25.10 9.54 3.31
N LYS A 29 -25.14 8.49 4.14
CA LYS A 29 -26.14 8.35 5.22
C LYS A 29 -26.11 9.51 6.21
N ALA A 30 -24.91 9.92 6.63
CA ALA A 30 -24.77 11.03 7.57
C ALA A 30 -25.21 12.37 6.98
N ILE A 31 -24.93 12.60 5.69
CA ILE A 31 -25.40 13.81 5.00
C ILE A 31 -26.92 13.80 4.89
N SER A 32 -27.54 12.70 4.46
CA SER A 32 -28.99 12.59 4.39
C SER A 32 -29.65 12.83 5.76
N GLN A 33 -29.06 12.31 6.84
CA GLN A 33 -29.54 12.55 8.19
C GLN A 33 -29.42 14.02 8.61
N LEU A 34 -28.29 14.68 8.33
CA LEU A 34 -28.12 16.10 8.64
C LEU A 34 -29.10 16.97 7.83
N GLU A 35 -29.39 16.58 6.59
CA GLU A 35 -30.39 17.25 5.74
C GLU A 35 -31.81 17.08 6.27
N THR A 36 -32.20 15.88 6.73
CA THR A 36 -33.54 15.67 7.35
C THR A 36 -33.68 16.40 8.68
N GLU A 37 -32.61 16.52 9.45
CA GLU A 37 -32.57 17.30 10.69
C GLU A 37 -32.46 18.82 10.46
N GLY A 38 -32.23 19.27 9.22
CA GLY A 38 -32.02 20.69 8.88
C GLY A 38 -30.72 21.29 9.44
N ARG A 39 -29.75 20.45 9.84
CA ARG A 39 -28.46 20.87 10.39
C ARG A 39 -27.47 21.18 9.26
N PRO A 40 -26.51 22.11 9.46
CA PRO A 40 -25.52 22.41 8.44
C PRO A 40 -24.55 21.24 8.23
N VAL A 41 -24.32 20.88 6.97
CA VAL A 41 -23.34 19.87 6.56
C VAL A 41 -21.93 20.46 6.62
N THR A 42 -21.24 20.24 7.73
CA THR A 42 -19.86 20.69 8.00
C THR A 42 -18.99 19.51 8.39
N THR A 43 -17.67 19.69 8.37
CA THR A 43 -16.73 18.62 8.77
C THR A 43 -16.94 18.17 10.21
N PHE A 44 -17.30 19.09 11.11
CA PHE A 44 -17.57 18.82 12.52
C PHE A 44 -18.85 18.02 12.72
N THR A 45 -19.96 18.45 12.09
CA THR A 45 -21.26 17.77 12.21
C THR A 45 -21.25 16.38 11.56
N ILE A 46 -20.50 16.21 10.46
CA ILE A 46 -20.28 14.88 9.87
C ILE A 46 -19.53 13.98 10.83
N LYS A 47 -18.49 14.48 11.50
CA LYS A 47 -17.72 13.70 12.48
C LYS A 47 -18.58 13.30 13.69
N GLU A 48 -19.45 14.18 14.15
CA GLU A 48 -20.38 13.91 15.25
C GLU A 48 -21.38 12.80 14.90
N VAL A 49 -22.04 12.88 13.74
CA VAL A 49 -23.07 11.91 13.32
C VAL A 49 -22.47 10.60 12.83
N SER A 50 -21.44 10.68 11.99
CA SER A 50 -20.87 9.50 11.33
C SER A 50 -19.68 8.89 12.07
N GLY A 51 -18.99 9.63 12.95
CA GLY A 51 -17.70 9.23 13.50
C GLY A 51 -16.53 9.29 12.52
N LEU A 52 -16.76 9.70 11.25
CA LEU A 52 -15.70 9.80 10.25
C LEU A 52 -14.92 11.11 10.42
N ASP A 53 -13.60 10.99 10.53
CA ASP A 53 -12.72 12.14 10.53
C ASP A 53 -12.56 12.73 9.12
N TYR A 54 -12.27 14.03 9.03
CA TYR A 54 -12.13 14.74 7.76
C TYR A 54 -11.11 14.07 6.82
N MET A 55 -9.98 13.64 7.38
CA MET A 55 -8.91 13.01 6.59
C MET A 55 -9.32 11.67 5.97
N THR A 56 -10.29 10.97 6.55
CA THR A 56 -10.74 9.66 6.08
C THR A 56 -11.46 9.76 4.74
N TYR A 57 -12.39 10.71 4.59
CA TYR A 57 -13.07 10.92 3.31
C TYR A 57 -12.33 11.88 2.38
N TYR A 58 -11.44 12.76 2.88
CA TYR A 58 -10.61 13.60 2.02
C TYR A 58 -9.68 12.79 1.09
N ARG A 59 -9.17 11.64 1.56
CA ARG A 59 -8.33 10.73 0.77
C ARG A 59 -9.11 9.94 -0.29
N ASN A 60 -10.42 9.83 -0.15
CA ASN A 60 -11.30 9.19 -1.13
C ASN A 60 -11.96 10.26 -2.01
N ARG A 61 -11.54 10.34 -3.28
CA ARG A 61 -12.01 11.35 -4.23
C ARG A 61 -13.54 11.41 -4.35
N GLU A 62 -14.20 10.27 -4.38
CA GLU A 62 -15.66 10.18 -4.54
C GLU A 62 -16.39 10.69 -3.29
N ALA A 63 -15.94 10.26 -2.11
CA ALA A 63 -16.49 10.73 -0.84
C ALA A 63 -16.28 12.24 -0.65
N PHE A 64 -15.11 12.75 -1.04
CA PHE A 64 -14.81 14.18 -0.95
C PHE A 64 -15.67 15.02 -1.91
N GLN A 65 -15.94 14.54 -3.13
CA GLN A 65 -16.85 15.19 -4.06
C GLN A 65 -18.26 15.28 -3.49
N LEU A 66 -18.77 14.18 -2.92
CA LEU A 66 -20.07 14.13 -2.27
C LEU A 66 -20.15 15.17 -1.13
N PHE A 67 -19.12 15.27 -0.29
CA PHE A 67 -19.04 16.32 0.72
C PHE A 67 -19.07 17.74 0.12
N GLN A 68 -18.31 18.00 -0.95
CA GLN A 68 -18.29 19.31 -1.61
C GLN A 68 -19.65 19.71 -2.18
N GLU A 69 -20.41 18.77 -2.73
CA GLU A 69 -21.73 19.02 -3.31
C GLU A 69 -22.78 19.41 -2.25
N HIS A 70 -22.71 18.76 -1.09
CA HIS A 70 -23.69 18.93 -0.01
C HIS A 70 -23.25 19.92 1.08
N SER A 71 -21.99 20.35 1.11
CA SER A 71 -21.49 21.30 2.12
C SER A 71 -22.20 22.66 2.02
N THR A 72 -22.90 23.04 3.08
CA THR A 72 -23.66 24.30 3.17
C THR A 72 -22.76 25.52 3.21
N HIS A 73 -21.55 25.40 3.77
CA HIS A 73 -20.56 26.47 3.82
C HIS A 73 -20.00 26.81 2.43
N LEU A 74 -19.66 25.78 1.64
CA LEU A 74 -19.13 25.95 0.29
C LEU A 74 -20.19 26.42 -0.72
N ARG A 75 -21.48 26.17 -0.47
CA ARG A 75 -22.59 26.73 -1.27
C ARG A 75 -22.69 28.24 -1.10
N LYS A 76 -22.70 28.73 0.14
CA LYS A 76 -22.73 30.18 0.43
C LYS A 76 -21.51 30.92 -0.16
N GLU A 77 -20.32 30.32 -0.08
CA GLU A 77 -19.11 30.90 -0.66
C GLU A 77 -19.15 30.94 -2.20
N ARG A 78 -19.65 29.87 -2.85
CA ARG A 78 -19.86 29.84 -4.31
C ARG A 78 -20.87 30.88 -4.78
N GLU A 79 -21.98 31.03 -4.07
CA GLU A 79 -23.01 32.04 -4.38
C GLU A 79 -22.44 33.46 -4.27
N GLN A 80 -21.65 33.74 -3.22
CA GLN A 80 -20.97 35.04 -3.07
C GLN A 80 -19.94 35.28 -4.17
N ALA A 81 -19.13 34.27 -4.54
CA ALA A 81 -18.15 34.39 -5.61
C ALA A 81 -18.83 34.66 -6.97
N GLN A 82 -19.95 33.97 -7.26
CA GLN A 82 -20.73 34.20 -8.47
C GLN A 82 -21.41 35.58 -8.47
N ALA A 83 -21.92 36.04 -7.32
CA ALA A 83 -22.47 37.39 -7.19
C ALA A 83 -21.41 38.47 -7.48
N LYS A 84 -20.19 38.29 -6.94
CA LYS A 84 -19.04 39.18 -7.20
C LYS A 84 -18.58 39.16 -8.67
N GLN A 85 -18.60 38.01 -9.34
CA GLN A 85 -18.28 37.94 -10.77
C GLN A 85 -19.33 38.61 -11.64
N LYS A 86 -20.63 38.47 -11.30
CA LYS A 86 -21.72 39.14 -12.03
C LYS A 86 -21.66 40.66 -11.88
N THR A 87 -21.26 41.17 -10.71
CA THR A 87 -21.07 42.62 -10.51
C THR A 87 -19.80 43.13 -11.20
N ALA A 88 -18.70 42.37 -11.18
CA ALA A 88 -17.45 42.72 -11.87
C ALA A 88 -17.62 42.79 -13.41
N ARG A 89 -18.40 41.86 -14.00
CA ARG A 89 -18.67 41.86 -15.45
C ARG A 89 -19.57 43.01 -15.92
N ARG A 90 -20.34 43.63 -15.03
CA ARG A 90 -21.15 44.82 -15.35
C ARG A 90 -20.43 46.16 -15.13
N GLY A 91 -19.31 46.18 -14.42
CA GLY A 91 -18.55 47.40 -14.11
C GLY A 91 -17.26 47.63 -14.92
N SER A 92 -16.78 46.63 -15.67
CA SER A 92 -15.47 46.68 -16.34
C SER A 92 -15.52 47.35 -17.74
N SER A 93 -16.13 48.53 -17.83
CA SER A 93 -16.04 49.37 -19.03
C SER A 93 -15.87 50.85 -18.68
N ARG A 94 -15.05 51.21 -17.69
CA ARG A 94 -14.51 52.58 -17.59
C ARG A 94 -13.39 52.68 -16.56
N LYS A 95 -12.15 52.67 -17.07
CA LYS A 95 -11.12 53.71 -16.84
C LYS A 95 -9.72 53.08 -16.96
N MET A 96 -9.14 53.19 -18.15
CA MET A 96 -7.72 53.53 -18.23
C MET A 96 -7.53 54.95 -17.69
N ARG A 97 -6.52 55.16 -16.83
CA ARG A 97 -5.37 56.04 -17.10
C ARG A 97 -4.64 56.40 -15.80
N LYS A 98 -3.30 56.39 -15.95
CA LYS A 98 -2.31 57.20 -15.22
C LYS A 98 -2.13 56.94 -13.72
N SER A 99 -1.10 56.16 -13.42
CA SER A 99 -0.03 56.58 -12.49
C SER A 99 1.15 55.62 -12.61
N GLN A 100 2.04 55.91 -13.56
CA GLN A 100 3.43 55.48 -13.51
C GLN A 100 4.20 56.39 -12.54
N ALA A 101 5.31 55.85 -12.03
CA ALA A 101 6.32 56.46 -11.17
C ALA A 101 6.02 56.37 -9.66
N ALA A 102 6.47 55.27 -9.03
CA ALA A 102 7.27 55.30 -7.78
C ALA A 102 7.35 53.93 -7.05
N PHE A 103 7.60 52.78 -7.70
CA PHE A 103 7.92 51.53 -6.96
C PHE A 103 8.73 50.53 -7.80
N HIS A 104 10.01 50.78 -8.06
CA HIS A 104 10.89 49.72 -8.63
C HIS A 104 12.26 49.65 -7.93
N ALA A 105 12.22 49.28 -6.66
CA ALA A 105 13.25 48.43 -6.06
C ALA A 105 12.64 47.03 -5.84
N ILE A 106 12.12 46.44 -6.92
CA ILE A 106 11.68 45.04 -6.90
C ILE A 106 12.98 44.23 -6.98
N LYS A 107 13.31 43.51 -5.92
CA LYS A 107 14.29 42.41 -5.98
C LYS A 107 13.79 41.46 -7.08
N VAL A 108 14.34 41.60 -8.29
CA VAL A 108 14.01 40.71 -9.40
C VAL A 108 14.50 39.36 -8.95
N ALA A 109 13.57 38.47 -8.60
CA ALA A 109 13.88 37.08 -8.34
C ALA A 109 14.74 36.57 -9.51
N PRO A 110 15.78 35.76 -9.25
CA PRO A 110 16.63 35.25 -10.31
C PRO A 110 15.74 34.71 -11.43
N ARG A 111 15.90 35.28 -12.63
CA ARG A 111 15.16 34.84 -13.81
C ARG A 111 15.33 33.33 -13.90
N ASP A 112 14.23 32.63 -14.17
CA ASP A 112 14.24 31.19 -14.33
C ASP A 112 15.33 30.83 -15.36
N PRO A 113 16.38 30.08 -14.99
CA PRO A 113 17.48 29.78 -15.89
C PRO A 113 17.00 29.04 -17.14
N LEU A 114 15.83 28.39 -17.09
CA LEU A 114 15.20 27.76 -18.26
C LEU A 114 14.75 28.77 -19.32
N LEU A 115 14.53 30.03 -18.97
CA LEU A 115 14.13 31.09 -19.89
C LEU A 115 15.32 31.79 -20.56
N ASP A 116 16.56 31.55 -20.10
CA ASP A 116 17.77 32.13 -20.68
C ASP A 116 18.31 31.33 -21.89
N TYR A 117 17.84 30.11 -22.09
CA TYR A 117 18.27 29.26 -23.20
C TYR A 117 17.44 29.47 -24.48
N LYS A 118 18.10 29.45 -25.64
CA LYS A 118 17.44 29.42 -26.95
C LYS A 118 16.63 28.12 -27.09
N ARG A 119 15.46 28.19 -27.73
CA ARG A 119 14.53 27.06 -27.90
C ARG A 119 15.15 25.74 -28.40
N PRO A 120 16.06 25.70 -29.39
CA PRO A 120 16.68 24.44 -29.83
C PRO A 120 17.49 23.76 -28.72
N ARG A 121 18.26 24.53 -27.95
CA ARG A 121 19.08 24.02 -26.83
C ARG A 121 18.21 23.44 -25.70
N LEU A 122 17.05 24.03 -25.44
CA LEU A 122 16.07 23.47 -24.49
C LEU A 122 15.53 22.12 -24.93
N ILE A 123 15.34 21.93 -26.24
CA ILE A 123 14.84 20.66 -26.80
C ILE A 123 15.91 19.57 -26.65
N GLU A 124 17.17 19.88 -26.95
CA GLU A 124 18.31 18.96 -26.75
C GLU A 124 18.44 18.54 -25.28
N LEU A 125 18.49 19.49 -24.34
CA LEU A 125 18.54 19.21 -22.90
C LEU A 125 17.35 18.35 -22.43
N LEU A 126 16.17 18.57 -23.00
CA LEU A 126 14.98 17.80 -22.67
C LEU A 126 15.08 16.36 -23.22
N HIS A 127 15.66 16.16 -24.41
CA HIS A 127 15.94 14.83 -24.94
C HIS A 127 16.99 14.08 -24.10
N GLU A 128 18.07 14.75 -23.70
CA GLU A 128 19.09 14.20 -22.82
C GLU A 128 18.50 13.79 -21.47
N ALA A 129 17.78 14.69 -20.79
CA ALA A 129 17.14 14.38 -19.52
C ALA A 129 16.11 13.23 -19.62
N ARG A 130 15.43 13.09 -20.77
CA ARG A 130 14.54 11.94 -21.02
C ARG A 130 15.34 10.65 -21.19
N ALA A 131 16.45 10.69 -21.92
CA ALA A 131 17.32 9.52 -22.10
C ALA A 131 17.89 9.06 -20.74
N GLU A 132 18.45 9.98 -19.94
CA GLU A 132 18.97 9.69 -18.60
C GLU A 132 17.90 9.08 -17.69
N ARG A 133 16.69 9.65 -17.68
CA ARG A 133 15.57 9.13 -16.90
C ARG A 133 15.20 7.71 -17.34
N ASP A 134 15.18 7.45 -18.64
CA ASP A 134 14.80 6.16 -19.19
C ASP A 134 15.90 5.10 -18.94
N GLU A 135 17.18 5.49 -18.98
CA GLU A 135 18.31 4.66 -18.59
C GLU A 135 18.29 4.31 -17.10
N ALA A 136 18.12 5.30 -16.22
CA ALA A 136 17.98 5.08 -14.79
C ALA A 136 16.77 4.16 -14.47
N LYS A 137 15.68 4.29 -15.24
CA LYS A 137 14.51 3.40 -15.11
C LYS A 137 14.82 1.97 -15.56
N ARG A 138 15.66 1.78 -16.59
CA ARG A 138 16.12 0.44 -17.02
C ARG A 138 17.03 -0.17 -15.96
N GLN A 139 17.99 0.58 -15.43
CA GLN A 139 18.89 0.14 -14.37
C GLN A 139 18.12 -0.31 -13.11
N ARG A 140 17.15 0.51 -12.64
CA ARG A 140 16.31 0.11 -11.50
C ARG A 140 15.50 -1.15 -11.76
N ARG A 141 15.10 -1.41 -13.01
CA ARG A 141 14.39 -2.64 -13.37
C ARG A 141 15.33 -3.84 -13.36
N THR A 142 16.55 -3.71 -13.89
CA THR A 142 17.53 -4.81 -13.86
C THR A 142 17.95 -5.12 -12.43
N GLU A 143 18.27 -4.11 -11.62
CA GLU A 143 18.59 -4.26 -10.20
C GLU A 143 17.46 -4.95 -9.43
N ARG A 144 16.20 -4.56 -9.69
CA ARG A 144 15.05 -5.18 -9.06
C ARG A 144 14.91 -6.65 -9.44
N VAL A 145 15.07 -7.00 -10.72
CA VAL A 145 15.00 -8.39 -11.18
C VAL A 145 16.14 -9.22 -10.59
N GLU A 146 17.35 -8.69 -10.54
CA GLU A 146 18.50 -9.36 -9.91
C GLU A 146 18.26 -9.58 -8.41
N PHE A 147 17.74 -8.58 -7.71
CA PHE A 147 17.40 -8.69 -6.30
C PHE A 147 16.30 -9.76 -6.07
N GLU A 148 15.24 -9.75 -6.88
CA GLU A 148 14.17 -10.76 -6.80
C GLU A 148 14.71 -12.17 -7.06
N GLN A 149 15.61 -12.34 -8.04
CA GLN A 149 16.25 -13.63 -8.32
C GLN A 149 17.14 -14.11 -7.16
N ARG A 150 17.93 -13.21 -6.56
CA ARG A 150 18.76 -13.55 -5.39
C ARG A 150 17.91 -13.98 -4.21
N ALA A 151 16.83 -13.25 -3.91
CA ALA A 151 15.90 -13.60 -2.84
C ALA A 151 15.24 -14.97 -3.09
N GLN A 152 14.87 -15.28 -4.33
CA GLN A 152 14.32 -16.60 -4.68
C GLN A 152 15.36 -17.73 -4.51
N ALA A 153 16.61 -17.49 -4.88
CA ALA A 153 17.68 -18.47 -4.69
C ALA A 153 17.93 -18.75 -3.20
N GLU A 154 17.96 -17.70 -2.37
CA GLU A 154 18.10 -17.84 -0.91
C GLU A 154 16.94 -18.63 -0.29
N LEU A 155 15.69 -18.38 -0.72
CA LEU A 155 14.53 -19.15 -0.27
C LEU A 155 14.65 -20.64 -0.65
N ALA A 156 14.99 -20.92 -1.92
CA ALA A 156 15.20 -22.29 -2.38
C ALA A 156 16.32 -23.00 -1.62
N ASP A 157 17.38 -22.29 -1.24
CA ASP A 157 18.47 -22.84 -0.41
C ASP A 157 18.00 -23.20 0.99
N VAL A 158 17.23 -22.33 1.63
CA VAL A 158 16.65 -22.59 2.96
C VAL A 158 15.70 -23.77 2.91
N GLU A 159 14.83 -23.85 1.91
CA GLU A 159 13.91 -24.98 1.71
C GLU A 159 14.66 -26.30 1.54
N ARG A 160 15.74 -26.31 0.74
CA ARG A 160 16.58 -27.50 0.56
C ARG A 160 17.22 -27.94 1.88
N ARG A 161 17.74 -27.00 2.68
CA ARG A 161 18.33 -27.30 3.99
C ARG A 161 17.28 -27.85 4.96
N TYR A 162 16.09 -27.27 4.97
CA TYR A 162 14.99 -27.73 5.81
C TYR A 162 14.56 -29.17 5.45
N HIS A 163 14.39 -29.46 4.17
CA HIS A 163 14.05 -30.82 3.72
C HIS A 163 15.13 -31.84 4.11
N LYS A 164 16.41 -31.48 3.96
CA LYS A 164 17.52 -32.33 4.38
C LYS A 164 17.47 -32.61 5.90
N LEU A 165 17.29 -31.57 6.71
CA LEU A 165 17.18 -31.72 8.17
C LEU A 165 15.99 -32.60 8.57
N LEU A 166 14.85 -32.44 7.90
CA LEU A 166 13.66 -33.27 8.14
C LEU A 166 13.93 -34.75 7.81
N GLN A 167 14.59 -35.03 6.70
CA GLN A 167 14.99 -36.39 6.32
C GLN A 167 15.95 -37.00 7.35
N GLU A 168 16.95 -36.25 7.80
CA GLU A 168 17.89 -36.68 8.84
C GLU A 168 17.14 -37.02 10.14
N HIS A 169 16.20 -36.17 10.56
CA HIS A 169 15.39 -36.42 11.74
C HIS A 169 14.52 -37.68 11.61
N MET A 170 13.88 -37.89 10.45
CA MET A 170 13.11 -39.12 10.18
C MET A 170 14.00 -40.36 10.25
N ASN A 171 15.20 -40.31 9.66
CA ASN A 171 16.15 -41.43 9.70
C ASN A 171 16.62 -41.73 11.12
N CYS A 172 16.86 -40.71 11.95
CA CYS A 172 17.15 -40.87 13.36
C CYS A 172 15.99 -41.56 14.10
N GLY A 173 14.75 -41.15 13.85
CA GLY A 173 13.56 -41.78 14.45
C GLY A 173 13.45 -43.27 14.10
N VAL A 174 13.66 -43.63 12.84
CA VAL A 174 13.68 -45.04 12.40
C VAL A 174 14.80 -45.83 13.09
N LYS A 175 15.99 -45.24 13.22
CA LYS A 175 17.12 -45.89 13.90
C LYS A 175 16.85 -46.10 15.39
N ILE A 176 16.23 -45.13 16.06
CA ILE A 176 15.83 -45.25 17.48
C ILE A 176 14.83 -46.40 17.63
N ALA A 177 13.77 -46.42 16.83
CA ALA A 177 12.76 -47.48 16.89
C ALA A 177 13.37 -48.89 16.67
N ARG A 178 14.33 -49.01 15.75
CA ARG A 178 15.06 -50.25 15.53
C ARG A 178 15.87 -50.69 16.76
N LEU A 179 16.62 -49.77 17.36
CA LEU A 179 17.41 -50.07 18.57
C LEU A 179 16.51 -50.44 19.75
N GLU A 180 15.36 -49.79 19.90
CA GLU A 180 14.36 -50.14 20.92
C GLU A 180 13.81 -51.56 20.72
N ALA A 181 13.55 -51.97 19.48
CA ALA A 181 13.14 -53.32 19.15
C ALA A 181 14.24 -54.35 19.49
N GLU A 182 15.49 -54.10 19.08
CA GLU A 182 16.65 -54.95 19.41
C GLU A 182 16.85 -55.09 20.94
N LEU A 183 16.68 -53.99 21.69
CA LEU A 183 16.73 -54.01 23.16
C LEU A 183 15.58 -54.82 23.77
N ALA A 184 14.37 -54.74 23.22
CA ALA A 184 13.22 -55.52 23.68
C ALA A 184 13.42 -57.02 23.45
N GLU A 185 13.93 -57.41 22.27
CA GLU A 185 14.28 -58.79 21.95
C GLU A 185 15.35 -59.34 22.91
N PHE A 186 16.40 -58.56 23.17
CA PHE A 186 17.45 -58.96 24.11
C PHE A 186 16.92 -59.14 25.54
N ARG A 187 16.04 -58.25 26.00
CA ARG A 187 15.38 -58.40 27.32
C ARG A 187 14.56 -59.68 27.41
N GLN A 188 13.74 -59.97 26.39
CA GLN A 188 12.97 -61.22 26.33
C GLN A 188 13.88 -62.45 26.32
N PHE A 189 14.99 -62.41 25.58
CA PHE A 189 15.98 -63.48 25.58
C PHE A 189 16.55 -63.72 26.99
N MET A 190 16.96 -62.65 27.68
CA MET A 190 17.50 -62.75 29.04
C MET A 190 16.47 -63.26 30.06
N GLU A 191 15.21 -62.88 29.92
CA GLU A 191 14.11 -63.41 30.74
C GLU A 191 13.91 -64.91 30.54
N ARG A 192 13.91 -65.38 29.28
CA ARG A 192 13.84 -66.82 28.96
C ARG A 192 15.04 -67.58 29.51
N TYR A 193 16.24 -67.03 29.34
CA TYR A 193 17.48 -67.63 29.83
C TYR A 193 17.48 -67.78 31.35
N ARG A 194 17.12 -66.71 32.09
CA ARG A 194 16.97 -66.75 33.56
C ARG A 194 15.92 -67.78 33.99
N SER A 195 14.80 -67.84 33.29
CA SER A 195 13.74 -68.82 33.58
C SER A 195 14.20 -70.26 33.34
N SER A 196 15.05 -70.51 32.33
CA SER A 196 15.64 -71.82 32.07
C SER A 196 16.57 -72.24 33.19
N LEU A 197 17.48 -71.36 33.61
CA LEU A 197 18.41 -71.62 34.72
C LEU A 197 17.66 -71.95 36.02
N GLN A 198 16.61 -71.20 36.35
CA GLN A 198 15.82 -71.48 37.56
C GLN A 198 15.14 -72.86 37.53
N ARG A 199 14.73 -73.34 36.35
CA ARG A 199 14.14 -74.68 36.22
C ARG A 199 15.18 -75.78 36.37
N GLU A 200 16.38 -75.58 35.84
CA GLU A 200 17.51 -76.51 36.00
C GLU A 200 17.94 -76.60 37.47
N GLU A 201 17.99 -75.48 38.18
CA GLU A 201 18.32 -75.44 39.62
C GLU A 201 17.29 -76.14 40.52
N GLN A 202 16.00 -76.09 40.18
CA GLN A 202 14.93 -76.74 40.97
C GLN A 202 14.75 -78.23 40.66
N GLY A 203 15.36 -78.73 39.57
CA GLY A 203 15.20 -80.11 39.10
C GLY A 203 16.31 -81.08 39.51
N SER A 204 17.35 -80.61 40.22
CA SER A 204 18.40 -81.43 40.84
C SER A 204 18.17 -81.60 42.34
#